data_AF-A0AAW0XLZ7-F1
#
_entry.id   AF-A0AAW0XLZ7-F1
#
_cell.length_a   1.000
_cell.length_b   1.000
_cell.length_c   1.000
_cell.angle_alpha   90.00
_cell.angle_beta   90.00
_cell.angle_gamma   90.00
#
_symmetry.space_group_name_H-M   'P 1'
#
loop_
_entity.id
_entity.type
_entity.pdbx_description
1 polymer ?
#
loop_
_entity_poly.entity_id
_entity_poly.type
_entity_poly.pdbx_seq_one_letter_code
_entity_poly.pdbx_strand_id
1 'polypeptide(L)'
;AAIARRIVPNVHLVNRFAQCSRTFRTNLSNGSISSNPGIYMYCTAVATSVYFGWKWIRKNAVVEAAKPTRRMTDEPSLRGLKLNHRERRFIKFASAEYQGQLYMTPQDFIESVTDSEPRPRMKRRILHERDLDQFAQETPVLSKGSPDMFRNIFDRGTISYTEYLFLLSILTKPQTGFRIAFNMFDTDGNERVDKEEFLVLMEMITAGVFRAYASWVSDTSQDGNMDSSKAKKLQDTRQVLEKIFSTARRDRLNRALEGAVKSSTTGEDVEVLEDELQKSHVVDTTLLLHFFGRKGKQDLKFEEFKMFMENLQTEVLEIEFNEFSKGLPAITELDFAKILLRYTYLQSDQYEMYLERLLDRIPEGKGITFNEFKSFCQFLNTLDDFAIAMRMYTLADQPISQEEFHRAVKICTGAELSPHIVDTVFKIFDDDGDGQLSYKEFIAIMRDRLHRGFKQQQSREGWEGFKACVKDAMNTDQPQQPSLT
;
A
#
# COMPACT_ATOMS: atom_id res chain seq x y z
N ALA A 1 0.92 -34.42 11.87
CA ALA A 1 1.53 -35.75 12.12
C ALA A 1 2.74 -35.89 11.19
N ALA A 2 3.90 -36.30 11.73
CA ALA A 2 5.18 -36.59 11.06
C ALA A 2 5.73 -35.42 10.18
N ILE A 3 6.64 -34.54 10.60
CA ILE A 3 8.02 -34.75 11.06
C ILE A 3 8.49 -33.37 11.57
N ALA A 4 8.54 -33.13 12.88
CA ALA A 4 9.10 -31.89 13.44
C ALA A 4 9.44 -31.99 14.94
N ARG A 5 9.90 -33.14 15.42
CA ARG A 5 10.44 -33.29 16.78
C ARG A 5 11.54 -34.35 16.78
N ARG A 6 12.78 -33.96 16.47
CA ARG A 6 14.02 -34.63 16.91
C ARG A 6 15.26 -33.90 16.37
N ILE A 7 15.58 -32.74 16.95
CA ILE A 7 16.97 -32.28 17.02
C ILE A 7 17.16 -31.69 18.41
N VAL A 8 17.53 -32.53 19.36
CA VAL A 8 18.19 -32.11 20.61
C VAL A 8 19.67 -32.46 20.42
N PRO A 9 20.61 -31.51 20.55
CA PRO A 9 22.03 -31.82 20.46
C PRO A 9 22.43 -32.66 21.68
N ASN A 10 22.93 -33.87 21.42
CA ASN A 10 23.28 -34.84 22.44
C ASN A 10 24.62 -34.46 23.08
N VAL A 11 24.57 -33.76 24.22
CA VAL A 11 25.73 -33.24 25.00
C VAL A 11 26.61 -34.35 25.61
N HIS A 12 26.28 -35.64 25.41
CA HIS A 12 27.03 -36.76 25.95
C HIS A 12 28.24 -37.24 25.12
N LEU A 13 28.45 -36.75 23.89
CA LEU A 13 29.59 -37.18 23.06
C LEU A 13 30.89 -36.38 23.33
N VAL A 14 30.77 -35.13 23.80
CA VAL A 14 31.91 -34.23 24.03
C VAL A 14 32.65 -34.58 25.34
N ASN A 15 31.94 -35.12 26.34
CA ASN A 15 32.52 -35.48 27.64
C ASN A 15 33.28 -36.81 27.67
N ARG A 16 33.12 -37.70 26.66
CA ARG A 16 33.92 -38.94 26.58
C ARG A 16 35.27 -38.78 25.89
N PHE A 17 35.44 -37.75 25.05
CA PHE A 17 36.75 -37.45 24.44
C PHE A 17 37.69 -36.68 25.39
N ALA A 18 37.15 -35.90 26.33
CA ALA A 18 37.94 -35.18 27.34
C ALA A 18 38.52 -36.06 28.46
N GLN A 19 37.99 -37.28 28.66
CA GLN A 19 38.53 -38.26 29.62
C GLN A 19 39.64 -39.14 29.03
N CYS A 20 39.73 -39.28 27.71
CA CYS A 20 40.79 -40.07 27.07
C CYS A 20 42.10 -39.27 26.88
N SER A 21 42.04 -37.93 26.87
CA SER A 21 43.21 -37.06 26.78
C SER A 21 43.92 -36.81 28.12
N ARG A 22 43.28 -37.14 29.25
CA ARG A 22 43.89 -37.02 30.59
C ARG A 22 44.69 -38.25 31.02
N THR A 23 44.47 -39.41 30.42
CA THR A 23 45.21 -40.66 30.73
C THR A 23 46.46 -40.85 29.87
N PHE A 24 46.68 -40.01 28.84
CA PHE A 24 47.88 -40.07 28.00
C PHE A 24 48.99 -39.11 28.46
N ARG A 25 48.70 -38.21 29.43
CA ARG A 25 49.66 -37.24 29.96
C ARG A 25 50.38 -37.69 31.24
N THR A 26 50.10 -38.89 31.75
CA THR A 26 50.70 -39.44 32.98
C THR A 26 51.67 -40.60 32.74
N ASN A 27 51.99 -40.96 31.48
CA ASN A 27 53.00 -41.97 31.14
C ASN A 27 54.13 -41.45 30.24
N LEU A 28 54.34 -40.12 30.21
CA LEU A 28 55.51 -39.48 29.58
C LEU A 28 56.54 -38.97 30.60
N SER A 29 56.52 -39.56 31.80
CA SER A 29 57.60 -39.46 32.78
C SER A 29 58.02 -40.88 33.18
N ASN A 30 58.69 -41.58 32.26
CA ASN A 30 59.71 -42.60 32.51
C ASN A 30 59.96 -43.41 31.23
N GLY A 31 61.19 -43.31 30.69
CA GLY A 31 61.91 -44.42 30.07
C GLY A 31 61.37 -45.10 28.81
N SER A 32 62.06 -44.84 27.69
CA SER A 32 62.15 -45.65 26.46
C SER A 32 60.93 -45.70 25.53
N ILE A 33 61.01 -44.91 24.46
CA ILE A 33 60.17 -45.09 23.27
C ILE A 33 60.73 -46.30 22.51
N SER A 34 60.09 -47.47 22.63
CA SER A 34 60.34 -48.55 21.69
C SER A 34 59.74 -48.12 20.35
N SER A 35 60.60 -47.92 19.36
CA SER A 35 60.27 -47.61 17.97
C SER A 35 59.60 -48.84 17.32
N ASN A 36 58.31 -49.02 17.57
CA ASN A 36 57.55 -50.10 16.97
C ASN A 36 56.85 -49.57 15.69
N PRO A 37 57.36 -49.88 14.47
CA PRO A 37 56.88 -49.27 13.23
C PRO A 37 55.40 -49.53 12.95
N GLY A 38 54.82 -50.59 13.52
CA GLY A 38 53.39 -50.90 13.40
C GLY A 38 52.47 -49.86 14.07
N ILE A 39 52.88 -49.27 15.19
CA ILE A 39 52.07 -48.26 15.90
C ILE A 39 52.06 -46.95 15.11
N TYR A 40 53.23 -46.55 14.57
CA TYR A 40 53.32 -45.38 13.71
C TYR A 40 52.48 -45.54 12.45
N MET A 41 52.55 -46.70 11.78
CA MET A 41 51.71 -47.01 10.62
C MET A 41 50.21 -46.95 10.94
N TYR A 42 49.80 -47.50 12.09
CA TYR A 42 48.40 -47.47 12.52
C TYR A 42 47.92 -46.05 12.82
N CYS A 43 48.71 -45.24 13.54
CA CYS A 43 48.39 -43.85 13.81
C CYS A 43 48.33 -43.02 12.52
N THR A 44 49.24 -43.25 11.57
CA THR A 44 49.19 -42.56 10.27
C THR A 44 47.97 -42.98 9.46
N ALA A 45 47.62 -44.27 9.46
CA ALA A 45 46.46 -44.78 8.74
C ALA A 45 45.14 -44.21 9.30
N VAL A 46 45.00 -44.17 10.63
CA VAL A 46 43.83 -43.58 11.29
C VAL A 46 43.76 -42.08 11.01
N ALA A 47 44.88 -41.35 11.10
CA ALA A 47 44.91 -39.92 10.78
C ALA A 47 44.54 -39.65 9.32
N THR A 48 45.01 -40.46 8.37
CA THR A 48 44.62 -40.35 6.96
C THR A 48 43.15 -40.66 6.76
N SER A 49 42.61 -41.71 7.37
CA SER A 49 41.18 -42.07 7.26
C SER A 49 40.28 -40.99 7.85
N VAL A 50 40.66 -40.38 8.98
CA VAL A 50 39.94 -39.25 9.57
C VAL A 50 40.04 -38.01 8.68
N TYR A 51 41.22 -37.72 8.11
CA TYR A 51 41.40 -36.60 7.20
C TYR A 51 40.59 -36.76 5.90
N PHE A 52 40.59 -37.96 5.30
CA PHE A 52 39.81 -38.25 4.11
C PHE A 52 38.31 -38.30 4.40
N GLY A 53 37.89 -38.83 5.55
CA GLY A 53 36.50 -38.77 6.02
C GLY A 53 36.03 -37.33 6.23
N TRP A 54 36.85 -36.50 6.88
CA TRP A 54 36.57 -35.07 7.06
C TRP A 54 36.53 -34.30 5.74
N LYS A 55 37.44 -34.62 4.80
CA LYS A 55 37.47 -34.02 3.45
C LYS A 55 36.28 -34.45 2.59
N TRP A 56 35.82 -35.70 2.74
CA TRP A 56 34.63 -36.21 2.04
C TRP A 56 33.34 -35.60 2.60
N ILE A 57 33.22 -35.48 3.93
CA ILE A 57 32.11 -34.78 4.58
C ILE A 57 32.12 -33.28 4.19
N ARG A 58 33.28 -32.62 4.12
CA ARG A 58 33.38 -31.23 3.65
C ARG A 58 32.99 -31.06 2.17
N LYS A 59 33.33 -32.01 1.29
CA LYS A 59 32.93 -31.96 -0.13
C LYS A 59 31.40 -32.04 -0.32
N ASN A 60 30.69 -32.73 0.57
CA ASN A 60 29.23 -32.87 0.53
C ASN A 60 28.48 -31.89 1.46
N ALA A 61 29.19 -31.04 2.21
CA ALA A 61 28.62 -30.07 3.14
C ALA A 61 28.68 -28.61 2.64
N VAL A 62 29.10 -28.38 1.39
CA VAL A 62 28.84 -27.11 0.71
C VAL A 62 27.53 -27.27 -0.04
N VAL A 63 26.42 -27.10 0.70
CA VAL A 63 25.21 -26.61 0.05
C VAL A 63 25.60 -25.20 -0.37
N GLU A 64 25.94 -25.01 -1.64
CA GLU A 64 25.88 -23.67 -2.20
C GLU A 64 24.44 -23.21 -1.97
N ALA A 65 24.24 -22.37 -0.96
CA ALA A 65 23.09 -21.50 -0.94
C ALA A 65 23.20 -20.77 -2.27
N ALA A 66 22.40 -21.20 -3.25
CA ALA A 66 22.27 -20.52 -4.51
C ALA A 66 22.14 -19.05 -4.12
N LYS A 67 23.15 -18.24 -4.46
CA LYS A 67 23.08 -16.78 -4.29
C LYS A 67 21.69 -16.42 -4.74
N PRO A 68 20.87 -15.70 -3.94
CA PRO A 68 19.51 -15.41 -4.34
C PRO A 68 19.63 -14.79 -5.71
N THR A 69 19.21 -15.55 -6.74
CA THR A 69 19.17 -15.06 -8.11
C THR A 69 18.42 -13.77 -7.97
N ARG A 70 19.09 -12.64 -8.27
CA ARG A 70 18.50 -11.30 -8.17
C ARG A 70 17.07 -11.44 -8.62
N ARG A 71 16.14 -11.31 -7.66
CA ARG A 71 14.73 -11.58 -7.91
C ARG A 71 14.39 -10.75 -9.13
N MET A 72 13.88 -11.39 -10.17
CA MET A 72 13.32 -10.68 -11.31
C MET A 72 11.97 -10.10 -10.85
N THR A 73 12.01 -9.23 -9.85
CA THR A 73 10.94 -8.29 -9.56
C THR A 73 11.00 -7.26 -10.68
N ASP A 74 9.86 -6.82 -11.20
CA ASP A 74 9.82 -5.78 -12.24
C ASP A 74 10.36 -4.42 -11.74
N GLU A 75 10.78 -4.31 -10.48
CA GLU A 75 11.29 -3.11 -9.81
C GLU A 75 12.43 -2.42 -10.60
N PRO A 76 13.51 -3.12 -11.06
CA PRO A 76 14.56 -2.49 -11.85
C PRO A 76 14.10 -2.05 -13.23
N SER A 77 13.12 -2.76 -13.84
CA SER A 77 12.57 -2.42 -15.16
C SER A 77 11.58 -1.26 -15.13
N LEU A 78 10.98 -0.98 -13.97
CA LEU A 78 10.07 0.17 -13.79
C LEU A 78 10.84 1.45 -13.42
N ARG A 79 12.08 1.32 -12.93
CA ARG A 79 12.93 2.48 -12.58
C ARG A 79 13.22 3.30 -13.83
N GLY A 80 12.89 4.58 -13.73
CA GLY A 80 13.09 5.54 -14.82
C GLY A 80 11.86 5.75 -15.71
N LEU A 81 10.81 4.93 -15.63
CA LEU A 81 9.57 5.16 -16.38
C LEU A 81 8.73 6.29 -15.76
N LYS A 82 8.02 7.06 -16.61
CA LYS A 82 7.13 8.15 -16.18
C LYS A 82 5.76 7.59 -15.76
N LEU A 83 5.78 6.79 -14.70
CA LEU A 83 4.59 6.22 -14.06
C LEU A 83 4.29 6.96 -12.76
N ASN A 84 3.01 7.20 -12.49
CA ASN A 84 2.54 7.73 -11.21
C ASN A 84 2.73 6.68 -10.10
N HIS A 85 2.81 7.12 -8.84
CA HIS A 85 2.96 6.25 -7.67
C HIS A 85 1.90 5.15 -7.62
N ARG A 86 0.64 5.48 -7.95
CA ARG A 86 -0.48 4.51 -7.97
C ARG A 86 -0.28 3.42 -9.02
N GLU A 87 0.22 3.76 -10.20
CA GLU A 87 0.50 2.80 -11.28
C GLU A 87 1.63 1.86 -10.88
N ARG A 88 2.72 2.42 -10.34
CA ARG A 88 3.86 1.62 -9.85
C ARG A 88 3.43 0.67 -8.75
N ARG A 89 2.62 1.16 -7.80
CA ARG A 89 2.09 0.35 -6.70
C ARG A 89 1.16 -0.74 -7.22
N PHE A 90 0.27 -0.42 -8.17
CA PHE A 90 -0.57 -1.41 -8.82
C PHE A 90 0.27 -2.52 -9.48
N ILE A 91 1.25 -2.17 -10.32
CA ILE A 91 2.10 -3.15 -11.02
C ILE A 91 2.92 -4.00 -10.04
N LYS A 92 3.42 -3.36 -8.97
CA LYS A 92 4.21 -4.00 -7.93
C LYS A 92 3.39 -5.05 -7.17
N PHE A 93 2.12 -4.80 -6.89
CA PHE A 93 1.27 -5.69 -6.11
C PHE A 93 0.41 -6.64 -6.96
N ALA A 94 0.04 -6.29 -8.20
CA ALA A 94 -0.74 -7.14 -9.10
C ALA A 94 -0.08 -8.51 -9.34
N SER A 95 -0.75 -9.58 -8.88
CA SER A 95 -0.26 -10.96 -8.97
C SER A 95 -0.83 -11.75 -10.14
N ALA A 96 -1.87 -11.26 -10.82
CA ALA A 96 -2.58 -11.97 -11.88
C ALA A 96 -2.43 -11.28 -13.25
N GLU A 97 -2.47 -12.08 -14.32
CA GLU A 97 -2.44 -11.61 -15.71
C GLU A 97 -3.41 -12.44 -16.56
N TYR A 98 -4.24 -11.78 -17.37
CA TYR A 98 -5.16 -12.41 -18.32
C TYR A 98 -5.06 -11.67 -19.66
N GLN A 99 -4.85 -12.41 -20.76
CA GLN A 99 -4.70 -11.84 -22.12
C GLN A 99 -3.70 -10.65 -22.21
N GLY A 100 -2.61 -10.69 -21.43
CA GLY A 100 -1.59 -9.62 -21.39
C GLY A 100 -1.95 -8.39 -20.56
N GLN A 101 -3.13 -8.38 -19.91
CA GLN A 101 -3.58 -7.36 -18.98
C GLN A 101 -3.34 -7.81 -17.53
N LEU A 102 -2.83 -6.90 -16.70
CA LEU A 102 -2.56 -7.10 -15.28
C LEU A 102 -3.82 -6.90 -14.43
N TYR A 103 -3.99 -7.74 -13.43
CA TYR A 103 -5.06 -7.68 -12.44
C TYR A 103 -4.49 -7.89 -11.02
N MET A 104 -5.13 -7.23 -10.06
CA MET A 104 -4.97 -7.54 -8.64
C MET A 104 -6.01 -8.58 -8.22
N THR A 105 -5.66 -9.45 -7.28
CA THR A 105 -6.67 -10.16 -6.49
C THR A 105 -7.19 -9.26 -5.36
N PRO A 106 -8.34 -9.57 -4.74
CA PRO A 106 -8.76 -8.91 -3.50
C PRO A 106 -7.68 -8.89 -2.41
N GLN A 107 -6.92 -9.98 -2.28
CA GLN A 107 -5.78 -10.02 -1.36
C GLN A 107 -4.64 -9.07 -1.77
N ASP A 108 -4.30 -8.99 -3.06
CA ASP A 108 -3.31 -8.03 -3.55
C ASP A 108 -3.75 -6.58 -3.27
N PHE A 109 -5.04 -6.28 -3.38
CA PHE A 109 -5.59 -4.96 -3.07
C PHE A 109 -5.36 -4.62 -1.60
N ILE A 110 -5.78 -5.48 -0.68
CA ILE A 110 -5.59 -5.29 0.76
C ILE A 110 -4.11 -5.05 1.09
N GLU A 111 -3.22 -5.92 0.62
CA GLU A 111 -1.77 -5.80 0.85
C GLU A 111 -1.22 -4.52 0.23
N SER A 112 -1.73 -4.11 -0.93
CA SER A 112 -1.32 -2.85 -1.55
C SER A 112 -1.75 -1.63 -0.74
N VAL A 113 -2.67 -1.74 0.21
CA VAL A 113 -3.11 -0.62 1.05
C VAL A 113 -2.43 -0.69 2.43
N THR A 114 -2.22 -1.89 2.97
CA THR A 114 -1.69 -2.08 4.33
C THR A 114 -0.17 -2.21 4.37
N ASP A 115 0.44 -2.81 3.34
CA ASP A 115 1.84 -3.23 3.37
C ASP A 115 2.72 -2.37 2.46
N SER A 116 4.02 -2.29 2.78
CA SER A 116 5.00 -1.58 1.95
C SER A 116 5.52 -2.42 0.76
N GLU A 117 5.59 -3.74 0.97
CA GLU A 117 6.11 -4.71 0.01
C GLU A 117 5.13 -5.87 -0.17
N PRO A 118 4.95 -6.38 -1.41
CA PRO A 118 4.09 -7.53 -1.66
C PRO A 118 4.70 -8.82 -1.11
N ARG A 119 3.85 -9.83 -0.92
CA ARG A 119 4.27 -11.19 -0.59
C ARG A 119 5.30 -11.72 -1.60
N PRO A 120 6.32 -12.49 -1.16
CA PRO A 120 7.28 -13.11 -2.07
C PRO A 120 6.57 -14.06 -3.05
N ARG A 121 6.78 -13.82 -4.35
CA ARG A 121 6.23 -14.66 -5.43
C ARG A 121 7.28 -14.93 -6.50
N MET A 122 7.20 -16.09 -7.14
CA MET A 122 8.13 -16.47 -8.22
C MET A 122 7.78 -15.82 -9.56
N LYS A 123 6.49 -15.82 -9.92
CA LYS A 123 5.96 -15.22 -11.14
C LYS A 123 4.49 -14.85 -10.94
N ARG A 124 3.96 -14.00 -11.82
CA ARG A 124 2.52 -13.73 -11.89
C ARG A 124 1.75 -14.98 -12.32
N ARG A 125 0.54 -15.15 -11.78
CA ARG A 125 -0.40 -16.19 -12.18
C ARG A 125 -1.03 -15.79 -13.51
N ILE A 126 -0.88 -16.63 -14.52
CA ILE A 126 -1.61 -16.49 -15.78
C ILE A 126 -3.00 -17.11 -15.56
N LEU A 127 -4.05 -16.31 -15.76
CA LEU A 127 -5.43 -16.75 -15.65
C LEU A 127 -5.94 -17.28 -16.99
N HIS A 128 -6.91 -18.17 -16.92
CA HIS A 128 -7.68 -18.67 -18.05
C HIS A 128 -9.18 -18.41 -17.85
N GLU A 129 -9.96 -18.54 -18.91
CA GLU A 129 -11.42 -18.30 -18.89
C GLU A 129 -12.13 -19.10 -17.78
N ARG A 130 -11.75 -20.37 -17.58
CA ARG A 130 -12.25 -21.21 -16.50
C ARG A 130 -12.02 -20.63 -15.09
N ASP A 131 -10.93 -19.90 -14.88
CA ASP A 131 -10.64 -19.26 -13.60
C ASP A 131 -11.61 -18.09 -13.38
N LEU A 132 -11.89 -17.33 -14.45
CA LEU A 132 -12.85 -16.22 -14.42
C LEU A 132 -14.28 -16.72 -14.15
N ASP A 133 -14.68 -17.82 -14.79
CA ASP A 133 -15.97 -18.46 -14.53
C ASP A 133 -16.10 -18.92 -13.07
N GLN A 134 -15.02 -19.45 -12.49
CA GLN A 134 -14.98 -19.82 -11.07
C GLN A 134 -15.09 -18.59 -10.18
N PHE A 135 -14.37 -17.51 -10.48
CA PHE A 135 -14.45 -16.26 -9.71
C PHE A 135 -15.84 -15.65 -9.76
N ALA A 136 -16.51 -15.71 -10.92
CA ALA A 136 -17.91 -15.31 -11.07
C ALA A 136 -18.87 -16.16 -10.22
N GLN A 137 -18.53 -17.42 -9.99
CA GLN A 137 -19.33 -18.31 -9.14
C GLN A 137 -19.20 -18.00 -7.66
N GLU A 138 -17.99 -17.64 -7.23
CA GLU A 138 -17.64 -17.42 -5.83
C GLU A 138 -17.87 -15.98 -5.35
N THR A 139 -17.93 -15.02 -6.28
CA THR A 139 -18.20 -13.61 -5.94
C THR A 139 -19.60 -13.50 -5.33
N PRO A 140 -19.74 -13.03 -4.07
CA PRO A 140 -21.03 -12.85 -3.43
C PRO A 140 -21.80 -11.73 -4.12
N VAL A 141 -23.12 -11.82 -4.10
CA VAL A 141 -23.99 -10.70 -4.50
C VAL A 141 -23.93 -9.57 -3.47
N LEU A 142 -24.23 -8.35 -3.90
CA LEU A 142 -24.18 -7.15 -3.06
C LEU A 142 -24.96 -7.25 -1.75
N SER A 143 -26.15 -7.87 -1.77
CA SER A 143 -26.97 -8.08 -0.57
C SER A 143 -26.32 -8.98 0.49
N LYS A 144 -25.26 -9.71 0.13
CA LYS A 144 -24.44 -10.53 1.04
C LYS A 144 -23.09 -9.88 1.34
N GLY A 145 -22.91 -8.60 1.04
CA GLY A 145 -21.71 -7.85 1.37
C GLY A 145 -21.43 -7.88 2.87
N SER A 146 -20.16 -8.08 3.23
CA SER A 146 -19.71 -8.11 4.63
C SER A 146 -18.36 -7.39 4.75
N PRO A 147 -17.96 -6.96 5.96
CA PRO A 147 -16.63 -6.38 6.21
C PRO A 147 -15.49 -7.41 6.12
N ASP A 148 -15.76 -8.64 5.68
CA ASP A 148 -14.78 -9.71 5.46
C ASP A 148 -14.74 -10.15 4.00
N MET A 149 -15.41 -9.43 3.10
CA MET A 149 -15.61 -9.90 1.73
C MET A 149 -14.28 -10.11 1.00
N PHE A 150 -13.37 -9.14 1.04
CA PHE A 150 -12.11 -9.25 0.31
C PHE A 150 -11.21 -10.35 0.91
N ARG A 151 -11.21 -10.48 2.24
CA ARG A 151 -10.52 -11.57 2.96
C ARG A 151 -11.07 -12.95 2.62
N ASN A 152 -12.39 -13.07 2.48
CA ASN A 152 -13.06 -14.33 2.15
C ASN A 152 -12.84 -14.76 0.69
N ILE A 153 -12.87 -13.80 -0.25
CA ILE A 153 -12.58 -14.08 -1.67
C ILE A 153 -11.08 -14.37 -1.87
N PHE A 154 -10.21 -13.66 -1.14
CA PHE A 154 -8.76 -13.85 -1.13
C PHE A 154 -8.15 -13.73 -2.55
N ASP A 155 -7.57 -14.81 -3.08
CA ASP A 155 -6.95 -14.85 -4.41
C ASP A 155 -7.94 -15.26 -5.53
N ARG A 156 -9.25 -15.36 -5.22
CA ARG A 156 -10.30 -15.88 -6.14
C ARG A 156 -11.17 -14.77 -6.73
N GLY A 157 -10.53 -13.68 -7.13
CA GLY A 157 -11.17 -12.52 -7.74
C GLY A 157 -10.20 -11.72 -8.59
N THR A 158 -10.74 -10.79 -9.38
CA THR A 158 -9.95 -9.89 -10.22
C THR A 158 -10.40 -8.44 -10.04
N ILE A 159 -9.42 -7.57 -9.90
CA ILE A 159 -9.57 -6.12 -9.74
C ILE A 159 -8.66 -5.48 -10.79
N SER A 160 -9.27 -4.72 -11.69
CA SER A 160 -8.56 -3.94 -12.71
C SER A 160 -7.93 -2.68 -12.12
N TYR A 161 -7.04 -2.02 -12.87
CA TYR A 161 -6.41 -0.78 -12.42
C TYR A 161 -7.43 0.35 -12.18
N THR A 162 -8.49 0.43 -12.97
CA THR A 162 -9.54 1.45 -12.80
C THR A 162 -10.34 1.22 -11.53
N GLU A 163 -10.69 -0.04 -11.25
CA GLU A 163 -11.35 -0.42 -9.99
C GLU A 163 -10.43 -0.21 -8.79
N TYR A 164 -9.12 -0.47 -8.93
CA TYR A 164 -8.14 -0.15 -7.90
C TYR A 164 -8.17 1.35 -7.52
N LEU A 165 -8.18 2.25 -8.52
CA LEU A 165 -8.28 3.68 -8.28
C LEU A 165 -9.59 4.09 -7.61
N PHE A 166 -10.69 3.44 -8.00
CA PHE A 166 -11.99 3.65 -7.36
C PHE A 166 -12.02 3.18 -5.91
N LEU A 167 -11.52 1.97 -5.62
CA LEU A 167 -11.43 1.47 -4.25
C LEU A 167 -10.56 2.39 -3.39
N LEU A 168 -9.41 2.85 -3.90
CA LEU A 168 -8.56 3.82 -3.21
C LEU A 168 -9.29 5.14 -2.92
N SER A 169 -10.14 5.62 -3.83
CA SER A 169 -10.89 6.87 -3.64
C SER A 169 -11.98 6.75 -2.58
N ILE A 170 -12.45 5.53 -2.29
CA ILE A 170 -13.42 5.24 -1.24
C ILE A 170 -12.77 5.21 0.15
N LEU A 171 -11.57 4.66 0.30
CA LEU A 171 -10.98 4.33 1.60
C LEU A 171 -10.90 5.50 2.60
N THR A 172 -10.76 6.73 2.10
CA THR A 172 -10.60 7.94 2.91
C THR A 172 -11.75 8.92 2.73
N LYS A 173 -12.84 8.49 2.08
CA LYS A 173 -13.99 9.35 1.80
C LYS A 173 -14.92 9.38 3.02
N PRO A 174 -15.31 10.58 3.51
CA PRO A 174 -16.26 10.68 4.61
C PRO A 174 -17.66 10.25 4.17
N GLN A 175 -18.51 9.92 5.14
CA GLN A 175 -19.89 9.47 4.93
C GLN A 175 -20.73 10.48 4.13
N THR A 176 -20.58 11.77 4.39
CA THR A 176 -21.22 12.84 3.61
C THR A 176 -20.80 12.81 2.14
N GLY A 177 -19.54 12.44 1.88
CA GLY A 177 -18.98 12.28 0.55
C GLY A 177 -19.55 11.10 -0.23
N PHE A 178 -20.16 10.12 0.42
CA PHE A 178 -20.75 8.94 -0.24
C PHE A 178 -21.94 9.30 -1.10
N ARG A 179 -22.86 10.14 -0.59
CA ARG A 179 -24.02 10.59 -1.38
C ARG A 179 -23.58 11.45 -2.56
N ILE A 180 -22.59 12.32 -2.35
CA ILE A 180 -22.05 13.14 -3.43
C ILE A 180 -21.44 12.24 -4.52
N ALA A 181 -20.68 11.20 -4.14
CA ALA A 181 -20.12 10.28 -5.12
C ALA A 181 -21.21 9.51 -5.87
N PHE A 182 -22.22 9.00 -5.15
CA PHE A 182 -23.35 8.30 -5.76
C PHE A 182 -24.09 9.17 -6.78
N ASN A 183 -24.39 10.42 -6.41
CA ASN A 183 -25.02 11.39 -7.32
C ASN A 183 -24.12 11.79 -8.51
N MET A 184 -22.81 11.55 -8.46
CA MET A 184 -21.94 11.71 -9.65
C MET A 184 -22.01 10.51 -10.59
N PHE A 185 -22.36 9.32 -10.07
CA PHE A 185 -22.57 8.12 -10.87
C PHE A 185 -23.97 8.10 -11.49
N ASP A 186 -25.00 8.48 -10.72
CA ASP A 186 -26.40 8.58 -11.16
C ASP A 186 -26.57 9.80 -12.08
N THR A 187 -26.47 9.58 -13.38
CA THR A 187 -26.47 10.64 -14.41
C THR A 187 -27.89 11.04 -14.81
N ASP A 188 -28.83 10.11 -14.75
CA ASP A 188 -30.23 10.33 -15.12
C ASP A 188 -31.11 10.75 -13.93
N GLY A 189 -30.59 10.67 -12.70
CA GLY A 189 -31.26 11.09 -11.48
C GLY A 189 -32.30 10.10 -10.97
N ASN A 190 -32.22 8.83 -11.38
CA ASN A 190 -33.20 7.79 -11.04
C ASN A 190 -32.97 7.16 -9.65
N GLU A 191 -31.99 7.68 -8.88
CA GLU A 191 -31.54 7.20 -7.57
C GLU A 191 -30.94 5.78 -7.58
N ARG A 192 -30.47 5.34 -8.74
CA ARG A 192 -29.80 4.06 -8.99
C ARG A 192 -28.58 4.33 -9.87
N VAL A 193 -27.68 3.37 -9.88
CA VAL A 193 -26.53 3.38 -10.77
C VAL A 193 -26.54 2.06 -11.53
N ASP A 194 -26.66 2.12 -12.85
CA ASP A 194 -26.54 0.92 -13.69
C ASP A 194 -25.06 0.61 -14.04
N LYS A 195 -24.84 -0.47 -14.79
CA LYS A 195 -23.49 -0.91 -15.14
C LYS A 195 -22.82 0.11 -16.07
N GLU A 196 -23.58 0.69 -16.98
CA GLU A 196 -23.13 1.65 -17.98
C GLU A 196 -22.67 2.95 -17.31
N GLU A 197 -23.50 3.54 -16.45
CA GLU A 197 -23.20 4.73 -15.66
C GLU A 197 -21.94 4.55 -14.81
N PHE A 198 -21.81 3.39 -14.16
CA PHE A 198 -20.61 3.05 -13.39
C PHE A 198 -19.36 3.01 -14.27
N LEU A 199 -19.44 2.41 -15.45
CA LEU A 199 -18.32 2.31 -16.39
C LEU A 199 -17.92 3.66 -16.99
N VAL A 200 -18.88 4.55 -17.27
CA VAL A 200 -18.61 5.91 -17.75
C VAL A 200 -17.78 6.68 -16.73
N LEU A 201 -18.12 6.64 -15.44
CA LEU A 201 -17.33 7.33 -14.42
C LEU A 201 -15.94 6.72 -14.24
N MET A 202 -15.83 5.37 -14.31
CA MET A 202 -14.51 4.71 -14.34
C MET A 202 -13.66 5.20 -15.53
N GLU A 203 -14.30 5.46 -16.66
CA GLU A 203 -13.63 6.05 -17.82
C GLU A 203 -13.16 7.48 -17.54
N MET A 204 -13.98 8.33 -16.93
CA MET A 204 -13.59 9.71 -16.60
C MET A 204 -12.35 9.76 -15.69
N ILE A 205 -12.27 8.87 -14.70
CA ILE A 205 -11.08 8.71 -13.84
C ILE A 205 -9.84 8.36 -14.68
N THR A 206 -10.02 7.48 -15.67
CA THR A 206 -8.94 7.03 -16.56
C THR A 206 -8.51 8.11 -17.55
N ALA A 207 -9.45 8.90 -18.08
CA ALA A 207 -9.19 10.00 -19.00
C ALA A 207 -8.24 11.04 -18.39
N GLY A 208 -8.33 11.29 -17.08
CA GLY A 208 -7.38 12.13 -16.35
C GLY A 208 -5.94 11.61 -16.42
N VAL A 209 -5.76 10.29 -16.27
CA VAL A 209 -4.45 9.63 -16.38
C VAL A 209 -3.90 9.75 -17.80
N PHE A 210 -4.74 9.51 -18.81
CA PHE A 210 -4.34 9.61 -20.21
C PHE A 210 -3.98 11.04 -20.63
N ARG A 211 -4.71 12.06 -20.15
CA ARG A 211 -4.35 13.47 -20.38
C ARG A 211 -2.98 13.83 -19.81
N ALA A 212 -2.70 13.41 -18.57
CA ALA A 212 -1.40 13.64 -17.95
C ALA A 212 -0.26 12.96 -18.74
N TYR A 213 -0.52 11.76 -19.25
CA TYR A 213 0.44 11.04 -20.08
C TYR A 213 0.66 11.71 -21.44
N ALA A 214 -0.42 12.10 -22.14
CA ALA A 214 -0.33 12.77 -23.44
C ALA A 214 0.44 14.09 -23.34
N SER A 215 0.20 14.88 -22.29
CA SER A 215 0.97 16.09 -21.99
C SER A 215 2.47 15.80 -21.81
N TRP A 216 2.82 14.72 -21.12
CA TRP A 216 4.23 14.35 -20.97
C TRP A 216 4.87 13.94 -22.31
N VAL A 217 4.13 13.24 -23.17
CA VAL A 217 4.60 12.85 -24.51
C VAL A 217 4.80 14.07 -25.40
N SER A 218 3.89 15.04 -25.38
CA SER A 218 4.05 16.28 -26.14
C SER A 218 5.27 17.08 -25.67
N ASP A 219 5.47 17.23 -24.35
CA ASP A 219 6.62 17.94 -23.79
C ASP A 219 7.95 17.28 -24.21
N THR A 220 7.99 15.93 -24.23
CA THR A 220 9.19 15.18 -24.61
C THR A 220 9.47 15.27 -26.11
N SER A 221 8.44 15.44 -26.93
CA SER A 221 8.55 15.51 -28.40
C SER A 221 8.90 16.91 -28.91
N GLN A 222 8.54 17.97 -28.17
CA GLN A 222 8.91 19.35 -28.48
C GLN A 222 10.35 19.72 -28.08
N ASP A 223 10.95 18.94 -27.17
CA ASP A 223 12.36 19.02 -26.83
C ASP A 223 13.17 18.55 -28.06
N GLY A 224 13.56 19.48 -28.94
CA GLY A 224 14.07 19.24 -30.31
C GLY A 224 15.35 18.40 -30.46
N ASN A 225 15.77 17.72 -29.40
CA ASN A 225 16.85 16.75 -29.36
C ASN A 225 16.34 15.45 -28.69
N MET A 226 15.48 14.71 -29.39
CA MET A 226 15.00 13.38 -28.96
C MET A 226 16.15 12.38 -29.06
N ASP A 227 16.83 12.15 -27.94
CA ASP A 227 17.87 11.13 -27.86
C ASP A 227 17.29 9.70 -27.87
N SER A 228 18.11 8.72 -28.26
CA SER A 228 17.72 7.31 -28.33
C SER A 228 17.21 6.77 -26.99
N SER A 229 17.70 7.31 -25.87
CA SER A 229 17.28 6.91 -24.51
C SER A 229 15.88 7.39 -24.12
N LYS A 230 15.50 8.62 -24.48
CA LYS A 230 14.17 9.20 -24.26
C LYS A 230 13.13 8.48 -25.12
N ALA A 231 13.45 8.20 -26.39
CA ALA A 231 12.59 7.44 -27.28
C ALA A 231 12.35 6.01 -26.75
N LYS A 232 13.40 5.32 -26.30
CA LYS A 232 13.29 4.00 -25.67
C LYS A 232 12.44 4.05 -24.40
N LYS A 233 12.67 5.02 -23.52
CA LYS A 233 11.91 5.21 -22.28
C LYS A 233 10.43 5.50 -22.53
N LEU A 234 10.10 6.26 -23.57
CA LEU A 234 8.72 6.49 -24.01
C LEU A 234 8.05 5.19 -24.47
N GLN A 235 8.75 4.42 -25.31
CA GLN A 235 8.26 3.12 -25.77
C GLN A 235 8.06 2.13 -24.62
N ASP A 236 9.02 2.03 -23.70
CA ASP A 236 8.95 1.17 -22.53
C ASP A 236 7.79 1.59 -21.60
N THR A 237 7.60 2.91 -21.38
CA THR A 237 6.48 3.42 -20.56
C THR A 237 5.14 3.09 -21.22
N ARG A 238 5.02 3.27 -22.55
CA ARG A 238 3.82 2.90 -23.31
C ARG A 238 3.50 1.42 -23.14
N GLN A 239 4.47 0.53 -23.36
CA GLN A 239 4.27 -0.92 -23.24
C GLN A 239 3.79 -1.33 -21.85
N VAL A 240 4.30 -0.68 -20.79
CA VAL A 240 3.87 -0.94 -19.41
C VAL A 240 2.45 -0.45 -19.16
N LEU A 241 2.12 0.77 -19.59
CA LEU A 241 0.76 1.32 -19.43
C LEU A 241 -0.26 0.47 -20.17
N GLU A 242 0.06 0.03 -21.38
CA GLU A 242 -0.79 -0.87 -22.14
C GLU A 242 -1.08 -2.22 -21.43
N LYS A 243 -0.23 -2.66 -20.49
CA LYS A 243 -0.48 -3.86 -19.69
C LYS A 243 -1.40 -3.63 -18.49
N ILE A 244 -1.64 -2.39 -18.08
CA ILE A 244 -2.53 -2.07 -16.95
C ILE A 244 -3.90 -1.56 -17.41
N PHE A 245 -4.10 -1.28 -18.69
CA PHE A 245 -5.39 -0.88 -19.27
C PHE A 245 -5.98 -1.94 -20.20
N SER A 246 -7.28 -2.22 -20.07
CA SER A 246 -8.02 -3.17 -20.92
C SER A 246 -7.79 -2.91 -22.42
N THR A 247 -7.98 -3.91 -23.27
CA THR A 247 -7.76 -3.83 -24.74
C THR A 247 -8.42 -2.61 -25.38
N ALA A 248 -9.67 -2.29 -25.05
CA ALA A 248 -10.35 -1.10 -25.55
C ALA A 248 -9.71 0.21 -25.06
N ARG A 249 -9.27 0.26 -23.80
CA ARG A 249 -8.53 1.39 -23.23
C ARG A 249 -7.10 1.48 -23.78
N ARG A 250 -6.51 0.35 -24.19
CA ARG A 250 -5.24 0.26 -24.92
C ARG A 250 -5.34 0.97 -26.26
N ASP A 251 -6.41 0.73 -27.01
CA ASP A 251 -6.63 1.38 -28.31
C ASP A 251 -6.84 2.89 -28.15
N ARG A 252 -7.56 3.33 -27.11
CA ARG A 252 -7.67 4.77 -26.78
C ARG A 252 -6.34 5.38 -26.34
N LEU A 253 -5.56 4.66 -25.53
CA LEU A 253 -4.19 5.07 -25.18
C LEU A 253 -3.33 5.22 -26.45
N ASN A 254 -3.44 4.27 -27.38
CA ASN A 254 -2.74 4.29 -28.66
C ASN A 254 -3.17 5.47 -29.53
N ARG A 255 -4.49 5.73 -29.64
CA ARG A 255 -5.04 6.87 -30.37
C ARG A 255 -4.67 8.20 -29.72
N ALA A 256 -4.67 8.31 -28.39
CA ALA A 256 -4.23 9.52 -27.68
C ALA A 256 -2.72 9.77 -27.87
N LEU A 257 -1.92 8.70 -27.97
CA LEU A 257 -0.49 8.77 -28.25
C LEU A 257 -0.18 9.18 -29.70
N GLU A 258 -0.98 8.73 -30.66
CA GLU A 258 -0.86 9.08 -32.07
C GLU A 258 -1.46 10.46 -32.37
N GLY A 259 -2.55 10.82 -31.67
CA GLY A 259 -3.31 12.06 -31.79
C GLY A 259 -2.71 13.27 -31.09
N ALA A 260 -1.67 13.11 -30.28
CA ALA A 260 -0.87 14.23 -29.75
C ALA A 260 -0.16 15.06 -30.86
N VAL A 261 -0.31 14.67 -32.13
CA VAL A 261 0.11 15.46 -33.31
C VAL A 261 -1.05 16.29 -33.91
N LYS A 262 -2.32 16.07 -33.55
CA LYS A 262 -3.47 16.80 -34.09
C LYS A 262 -4.55 17.04 -33.04
N SER A 263 -4.57 18.23 -32.44
CA SER A 263 -5.67 18.66 -31.58
C SER A 263 -6.93 19.00 -32.40
N SER A 264 -8.07 18.42 -32.04
CA SER A 264 -9.37 19.09 -31.97
C SER A 264 -10.43 18.14 -31.45
N THR A 265 -11.00 18.44 -30.28
CA THR A 265 -12.18 17.78 -29.71
C THR A 265 -13.46 18.32 -30.34
N THR A 266 -14.29 17.45 -30.92
CA THR A 266 -15.68 17.74 -31.35
C THR A 266 -16.64 16.72 -30.76
N GLY A 267 -17.87 17.15 -30.45
CA GLY A 267 -18.89 16.40 -29.69
C GLY A 267 -19.49 15.15 -30.37
N GLU A 268 -19.00 14.72 -31.53
CA GLU A 268 -19.39 13.45 -32.18
C GLU A 268 -18.73 12.22 -31.55
N ASP A 269 -17.70 12.40 -30.72
CA ASP A 269 -16.97 11.30 -30.07
C ASP A 269 -17.76 10.61 -28.92
N VAL A 270 -18.87 11.19 -28.47
CA VAL A 270 -19.62 10.72 -27.28
C VAL A 270 -20.53 9.52 -27.60
N GLU A 271 -21.24 9.53 -28.73
CA GLU A 271 -22.08 8.38 -29.17
C GLU A 271 -21.24 7.17 -29.57
N VAL A 272 -20.06 7.39 -30.16
CA VAL A 272 -19.09 6.32 -30.47
C VAL A 272 -18.47 5.75 -29.18
N LEU A 273 -18.39 6.57 -28.13
CA LEU A 273 -17.86 6.18 -26.82
C LEU A 273 -18.72 5.11 -26.16
N GLU A 274 -20.05 5.26 -26.20
CA GLU A 274 -21.04 4.36 -25.58
C GLU A 274 -21.02 2.95 -26.22
N ASP A 275 -20.93 2.88 -27.55
CA ASP A 275 -20.98 1.62 -28.31
C ASP A 275 -19.63 0.85 -28.25
N GLU A 276 -18.50 1.56 -28.07
CA GLU A 276 -17.20 0.97 -27.74
C GLU A 276 -17.12 0.52 -26.27
N LEU A 277 -17.75 1.24 -25.33
CA LEU A 277 -17.79 0.93 -23.89
C LEU A 277 -18.51 -0.39 -23.60
N GLN A 278 -19.60 -0.70 -24.30
CA GLN A 278 -20.31 -1.99 -24.17
C GLN A 278 -19.47 -3.19 -24.66
N LYS A 279 -18.53 -2.98 -25.58
CA LYS A 279 -17.55 -3.98 -26.03
C LYS A 279 -16.28 -4.01 -25.16
N SER A 280 -16.12 -3.11 -24.18
CA SER A 280 -14.81 -2.72 -23.60
C SER A 280 -14.33 -3.50 -22.37
N HIS A 281 -15.21 -4.22 -21.69
CA HIS A 281 -14.85 -5.07 -20.55
C HIS A 281 -14.89 -6.54 -20.99
N VAL A 282 -13.75 -7.02 -21.48
CA VAL A 282 -13.55 -8.43 -21.89
C VAL A 282 -13.66 -9.39 -20.69
N VAL A 283 -13.49 -8.87 -19.46
CA VAL A 283 -13.50 -9.63 -18.22
C VAL A 283 -14.48 -9.01 -17.24
N ASP A 284 -15.44 -9.82 -16.78
CA ASP A 284 -16.27 -9.48 -15.63
C ASP A 284 -15.43 -9.58 -14.35
N THR A 285 -15.12 -8.42 -13.79
CA THR A 285 -14.30 -8.26 -12.58
C THR A 285 -15.13 -8.44 -11.32
N THR A 286 -14.46 -8.61 -10.19
CA THR A 286 -15.14 -8.88 -8.91
C THR A 286 -16.12 -7.78 -8.50
N LEU A 287 -15.79 -6.49 -8.70
CA LEU A 287 -16.74 -5.42 -8.35
C LEU A 287 -17.94 -5.38 -9.29
N LEU A 288 -17.72 -5.53 -10.60
CA LEU A 288 -18.81 -5.54 -11.58
C LEU A 288 -19.79 -6.69 -11.29
N LEU A 289 -19.27 -7.87 -10.98
CA LEU A 289 -20.05 -9.04 -10.60
C LEU A 289 -20.79 -8.83 -9.27
N HIS A 290 -20.14 -8.19 -8.29
CA HIS A 290 -20.72 -7.92 -6.98
C HIS A 290 -21.89 -6.93 -7.07
N PHE A 291 -21.72 -5.82 -7.81
CA PHE A 291 -22.70 -4.75 -7.94
C PHE A 291 -23.84 -5.08 -8.90
N PHE A 292 -23.53 -5.56 -10.11
CA PHE A 292 -24.51 -5.67 -11.20
C PHE A 292 -24.93 -7.12 -11.48
N GLY A 293 -24.36 -8.07 -10.73
CA GLY A 293 -24.57 -9.50 -10.89
C GLY A 293 -23.93 -10.07 -12.16
N ARG A 294 -23.98 -11.40 -12.31
CA ARG A 294 -23.36 -12.13 -13.45
C ARG A 294 -23.89 -11.74 -14.83
N LYS A 295 -25.11 -11.19 -14.88
CA LYS A 295 -25.73 -10.73 -16.13
C LYS A 295 -25.55 -9.23 -16.38
N GLY A 296 -25.03 -8.48 -15.41
CA GLY A 296 -24.88 -7.02 -15.50
C GLY A 296 -26.19 -6.25 -15.61
N LYS A 297 -27.29 -6.76 -15.02
CA LYS A 297 -28.65 -6.19 -15.15
C LYS A 297 -29.25 -5.73 -13.81
N GLN A 298 -28.50 -5.84 -12.73
CA GLN A 298 -28.94 -5.36 -11.43
C GLN A 298 -28.50 -3.91 -11.31
N ASP A 299 -29.33 -3.04 -10.73
CA ASP A 299 -28.96 -1.65 -10.48
C ASP A 299 -28.50 -1.50 -9.03
N LEU A 300 -27.55 -0.60 -8.82
CA LEU A 300 -26.96 -0.31 -7.53
C LEU A 300 -27.69 0.85 -6.85
N LYS A 301 -28.30 0.60 -5.69
CA LYS A 301 -28.96 1.66 -4.90
C LYS A 301 -27.99 2.35 -3.96
N PHE A 302 -28.34 3.57 -3.53
CA PHE A 302 -27.52 4.34 -2.60
C PHE A 302 -27.19 3.60 -1.30
N GLU A 303 -28.17 2.96 -0.66
CA GLU A 303 -27.93 2.24 0.60
C GLU A 303 -26.96 1.06 0.44
N GLU A 304 -27.04 0.38 -0.71
CA GLU A 304 -26.15 -0.75 -1.00
C GLU A 304 -24.73 -0.27 -1.34
N PHE A 305 -24.62 0.84 -2.08
CA PHE A 305 -23.36 1.53 -2.36
C PHE A 305 -22.69 2.01 -1.06
N LYS A 306 -23.47 2.65 -0.18
CA LYS A 306 -23.03 3.09 1.14
C LYS A 306 -22.53 1.91 1.98
N MET A 307 -23.32 0.84 2.07
CA MET A 307 -22.95 -0.36 2.82
C MET A 307 -21.65 -0.97 2.29
N PHE A 308 -21.46 -1.04 0.96
CA PHE A 308 -20.22 -1.51 0.37
C PHE A 308 -19.01 -0.65 0.81
N MET A 309 -19.12 0.67 0.72
CA MET A 309 -18.03 1.57 1.11
C MET A 309 -17.71 1.47 2.61
N GLU A 310 -18.73 1.39 3.46
CA GLU A 310 -18.56 1.21 4.91
C GLU A 310 -17.89 -0.13 5.24
N ASN A 311 -18.30 -1.21 4.57
CA ASN A 311 -17.71 -2.53 4.74
C ASN A 311 -16.25 -2.55 4.30
N LEU A 312 -15.93 -1.97 3.14
CA LEU A 312 -14.55 -1.89 2.63
C LEU A 312 -13.64 -1.09 3.57
N GLN A 313 -14.10 0.08 4.04
CA GLN A 313 -13.36 0.88 5.01
C GLN A 313 -13.15 0.11 6.32
N THR A 314 -14.19 -0.57 6.81
CA THR A 314 -14.12 -1.39 8.02
C THR A 314 -13.12 -2.53 7.85
N GLU A 315 -13.16 -3.23 6.71
CA GLU A 315 -12.28 -4.36 6.42
C GLU A 315 -10.80 -3.94 6.45
N VAL A 316 -10.43 -2.84 5.79
CA VAL A 316 -9.05 -2.33 5.81
C VAL A 316 -8.63 -1.90 7.21
N LEU A 317 -9.52 -1.23 7.96
CA LEU A 317 -9.23 -0.81 9.33
C LEU A 317 -9.06 -2.00 10.28
N GLU A 318 -9.83 -3.08 10.11
CA GLU A 318 -9.67 -4.30 10.90
C GLU A 318 -8.31 -4.95 10.66
N ILE A 319 -7.83 -4.95 9.42
CA ILE A 319 -6.54 -5.54 9.08
C ILE A 319 -5.40 -4.72 9.68
N GLU A 320 -5.46 -3.39 9.57
CA GLU A 320 -4.52 -2.48 10.24
C GLU A 320 -4.54 -2.69 11.76
N PHE A 321 -5.72 -2.80 12.38
CA PHE A 321 -5.84 -3.03 13.81
C PHE A 321 -5.24 -4.38 14.23
N ASN A 322 -5.56 -5.45 13.48
CA ASN A 322 -5.12 -6.80 13.79
C ASN A 322 -3.62 -7.02 13.60
N GLU A 323 -2.97 -6.27 12.69
CA GLU A 323 -1.52 -6.28 12.53
C GLU A 323 -0.81 -5.92 13.85
N PHE A 324 -1.36 -4.97 14.59
CA PHE A 324 -0.80 -4.49 15.85
C PHE A 324 -1.34 -5.20 17.08
N SER A 325 -2.62 -5.60 17.09
CA SER A 325 -3.23 -6.28 18.23
C SER A 325 -2.65 -7.68 18.44
N LYS A 326 -2.08 -8.29 17.39
CA LYS A 326 -1.51 -9.65 17.42
C LYS A 326 -2.50 -10.69 17.94
N GLY A 327 -3.79 -10.49 17.64
CA GLY A 327 -4.89 -11.37 18.06
C GLY A 327 -5.52 -11.03 19.41
N LEU A 328 -5.09 -9.94 20.06
CA LEU A 328 -5.73 -9.43 21.27
C LEU A 328 -6.96 -8.56 20.92
N PRO A 329 -7.93 -8.43 21.84
CA PRO A 329 -9.14 -7.60 21.61
C PRO A 329 -8.87 -6.09 21.61
N ALA A 330 -7.69 -5.65 22.05
CA ALA A 330 -7.27 -4.26 22.13
C ALA A 330 -5.81 -4.10 21.69
N ILE A 331 -5.49 -2.95 21.07
CA ILE A 331 -4.11 -2.52 20.83
C ILE A 331 -3.62 -1.64 22.00
N THR A 332 -2.31 -1.58 22.22
CA THR A 332 -1.76 -0.63 23.18
C THR A 332 -1.86 0.80 22.66
N GLU A 333 -1.86 1.79 23.55
CA GLU A 333 -1.82 3.21 23.20
C GLU A 333 -0.56 3.54 22.38
N LEU A 334 0.55 2.86 22.67
CA LEU A 334 1.79 2.96 21.90
C LEU A 334 1.61 2.45 20.46
N ASP A 335 0.97 1.31 20.29
CA ASP A 335 0.69 0.77 18.95
C ASP A 335 -0.29 1.65 18.19
N PHE A 336 -1.28 2.22 18.88
CA PHE A 336 -2.17 3.22 18.29
C PHE A 336 -1.41 4.45 17.79
N ALA A 337 -0.49 5.01 18.59
CA ALA A 337 0.37 6.11 18.14
C ALA A 337 1.21 5.73 16.91
N LYS A 338 1.81 4.53 16.90
CA LYS A 338 2.56 4.05 15.73
C LYS A 338 1.69 3.95 14.47
N ILE A 339 0.44 3.49 14.59
CA ILE A 339 -0.51 3.45 13.47
C ILE A 339 -0.85 4.86 12.99
N LEU A 340 -1.07 5.81 13.90
CA LEU A 340 -1.38 7.19 13.54
C LEU A 340 -0.21 7.88 12.82
N LEU A 341 1.01 7.63 13.27
CA LEU A 341 2.22 8.26 12.75
C LEU A 341 2.84 7.50 11.55
N ARG A 342 2.30 6.34 11.16
CA ARG A 342 2.84 5.52 10.05
C ARG A 342 2.89 6.27 8.71
N TYR A 343 1.90 7.13 8.45
CA TYR A 343 1.73 7.83 7.17
C TYR A 343 1.99 9.33 7.26
N THR A 344 2.69 9.78 8.31
CA THR A 344 3.05 11.18 8.51
C THR A 344 4.49 11.42 8.04
N TYR A 345 4.79 12.64 7.58
CA TYR A 345 6.14 13.00 7.16
C TYR A 345 6.97 13.50 8.34
N LEU A 346 7.18 12.63 9.33
CA LEU A 346 8.02 12.93 10.49
C LEU A 346 9.44 12.42 10.28
N GLN A 347 10.41 13.21 10.73
CA GLN A 347 11.80 12.75 10.84
C GLN A 347 11.90 11.70 11.96
N SER A 348 12.91 10.83 11.91
CA SER A 348 13.04 9.70 12.84
C SER A 348 13.17 10.14 14.30
N ASP A 349 13.83 11.28 14.56
CA ASP A 349 13.94 11.89 15.88
C ASP A 349 12.60 12.39 16.41
N GLN A 350 11.82 13.11 15.58
CA GLN A 350 10.48 13.58 15.96
C GLN A 350 9.53 12.40 16.23
N TYR A 351 9.60 11.36 15.41
CA TYR A 351 8.81 10.15 15.59
C TYR A 351 9.10 9.49 16.95
N GLU A 352 10.38 9.36 17.32
CA GLU A 352 10.78 8.79 18.62
C GLU A 352 10.31 9.66 19.79
N MET A 353 10.41 10.99 19.68
CA MET A 353 9.92 11.92 20.72
C MET A 353 8.43 11.74 21.04
N TYR A 354 7.57 11.55 20.03
CA TYR A 354 6.15 11.28 20.25
C TYR A 354 5.91 9.97 21.02
N LEU A 355 6.69 8.93 20.74
CA LEU A 355 6.55 7.63 21.39
C LEU A 355 7.07 7.65 22.84
N GLU A 356 8.22 8.29 23.08
CA GLU A 356 8.79 8.42 24.43
C GLU A 356 7.88 9.23 25.35
N ARG A 357 7.36 10.36 24.86
CA ARG A 357 6.38 11.19 25.57
C ARG A 357 5.15 10.38 26.00
N LEU A 358 4.65 9.51 25.12
CA LEU A 358 3.49 8.71 25.42
C LEU A 358 3.78 7.65 26.49
N LEU A 359 4.96 7.02 26.44
CA LEU A 359 5.40 6.05 27.45
C LEU A 359 5.51 6.70 28.83
N ASP A 360 6.00 7.94 28.90
CA ASP A 360 6.12 8.69 30.15
C ASP A 360 4.75 9.14 30.68
N ARG A 361 3.84 9.57 29.79
CA ARG A 361 2.50 10.09 30.16
C ARG A 361 1.46 8.98 30.41
N ILE A 362 1.66 7.77 29.90
CA ILE A 362 0.75 6.62 30.07
C ILE A 362 1.55 5.38 30.50
N PRO A 363 1.91 5.26 31.79
CA PRO A 363 2.64 4.10 32.30
C PRO A 363 1.76 2.83 32.40
N GLU A 364 0.44 2.97 32.62
CA GLU A 364 -0.52 1.88 32.63
C GLU A 364 -1.53 2.04 31.48
N GLY A 365 -1.38 1.22 30.45
CA GLY A 365 -2.27 1.23 29.28
C GLY A 365 -3.57 0.48 29.54
N LYS A 366 -4.71 1.11 29.24
CA LYS A 366 -6.04 0.48 29.26
C LYS A 366 -6.28 -0.33 27.99
N GLY A 367 -5.60 0.04 26.91
CA GLY A 367 -5.76 -0.53 25.59
C GLY A 367 -6.96 0.04 24.84
N ILE A 368 -6.80 0.19 23.54
CA ILE A 368 -7.78 0.79 22.63
C ILE A 368 -8.48 -0.34 21.87
N THR A 369 -9.81 -0.38 21.96
CA THR A 369 -10.62 -1.37 21.26
C THR A 369 -10.77 -1.07 19.78
N PHE A 370 -11.15 -2.06 18.97
CA PHE A 370 -11.39 -1.84 17.54
C PHE A 370 -12.47 -0.78 17.28
N ASN A 371 -13.52 -0.73 18.08
CA ASN A 371 -14.59 0.26 17.92
C ASN A 371 -14.08 1.69 18.16
N GLU A 372 -13.29 1.91 19.21
CA GLU A 372 -12.68 3.21 19.47
C GLU A 372 -11.74 3.63 18.33
N PHE A 373 -10.87 2.70 17.90
CA PHE A 373 -9.98 2.90 16.76
C PHE A 373 -10.73 3.26 15.47
N LYS A 374 -11.81 2.53 15.17
CA LYS A 374 -12.67 2.75 14.01
C LYS A 374 -13.33 4.12 14.06
N SER A 375 -13.95 4.48 15.19
CA SER A 375 -14.60 5.79 15.36
C SER A 375 -13.60 6.94 15.19
N PHE A 376 -12.38 6.79 15.70
CA PHE A 376 -11.34 7.80 15.50
C PHE A 376 -10.89 7.90 14.03
N CYS A 377 -10.71 6.78 13.34
CA CYS A 377 -10.37 6.80 11.92
C CYS A 377 -11.48 7.40 11.04
N GLN A 378 -12.75 7.16 11.38
CA GLN A 378 -13.90 7.79 10.73
C GLN A 378 -13.90 9.31 10.95
N PHE A 379 -13.55 9.77 12.15
CA PHE A 379 -13.33 11.18 12.42
C PHE A 379 -12.25 11.77 11.51
N LEU A 380 -11.10 11.10 11.36
CA LEU A 380 -10.03 11.59 10.49
C LEU A 380 -10.45 11.75 9.01
N ASN A 381 -11.43 10.99 8.52
CA ASN A 381 -11.98 11.20 7.18
C ASN A 381 -12.75 12.54 7.04
N THR A 382 -13.14 13.16 8.15
CA THR A 382 -13.80 14.48 8.23
C THR A 382 -12.83 15.59 8.66
N LEU A 383 -11.51 15.35 8.60
CA LEU A 383 -10.50 16.28 9.12
C LEU A 383 -10.55 17.67 8.46
N ASP A 384 -10.91 17.76 7.18
CA ASP A 384 -11.02 19.05 6.50
C ASP A 384 -12.16 19.91 7.08
N ASP A 385 -13.30 19.31 7.43
CA ASP A 385 -14.42 20.00 8.09
C ASP A 385 -14.04 20.42 9.51
N PHE A 386 -13.40 19.51 10.25
CA PHE A 386 -12.88 19.80 11.59
C PHE A 386 -11.80 20.90 11.58
N ALA A 387 -10.95 20.94 10.55
CA ALA A 387 -9.93 21.96 10.38
C ALA A 387 -10.50 23.36 10.14
N ILE A 388 -11.74 23.48 9.64
CA ILE A 388 -12.43 24.78 9.55
C ILE A 388 -12.75 25.28 10.95
N ALA A 389 -13.31 24.42 11.81
CA ALA A 389 -13.60 24.75 13.20
C ALA A 389 -12.32 25.13 13.96
N MET A 390 -11.26 24.32 13.86
CA MET A 390 -9.96 24.60 14.50
C MET A 390 -9.36 25.94 14.07
N ARG A 391 -9.51 26.33 12.79
CA ARG A 391 -9.03 27.62 12.30
C ARG A 391 -9.73 28.79 12.96
N MET A 392 -11.01 28.68 13.31
CA MET A 392 -11.72 29.75 14.04
C MET A 392 -11.11 30.01 15.42
N TYR A 393 -10.74 28.95 16.15
CA TYR A 393 -10.04 29.05 17.44
C TYR A 393 -8.63 29.61 17.28
N THR A 394 -7.91 29.15 16.25
CA THR A 394 -6.55 29.65 15.94
C THR A 394 -6.56 31.14 15.62
N LEU A 395 -7.57 31.65 14.90
CA LEU A 395 -7.73 33.07 14.60
C LEU A 395 -8.05 33.92 15.84
N ALA A 396 -8.57 33.30 16.89
CA ALA A 396 -8.81 33.93 18.18
C ALA A 396 -7.60 33.79 19.14
N ASP A 397 -6.48 33.25 18.68
CA ASP A 397 -5.31 32.89 19.48
C ASP A 397 -5.67 32.00 20.71
N GLN A 398 -6.69 31.15 20.55
CA GLN A 398 -7.12 30.21 21.57
C GLN A 398 -6.75 28.78 21.18
N PRO A 399 -6.02 28.03 22.02
CA PRO A 399 -5.87 26.60 21.86
C PRO A 399 -7.18 25.87 22.20
N ILE A 400 -7.32 24.62 21.79
CA ILE A 400 -8.55 23.86 21.98
C ILE A 400 -8.40 22.87 23.14
N SER A 401 -9.29 22.99 24.12
CA SER A 401 -9.39 22.05 25.24
C SER A 401 -9.99 20.69 24.83
N GLN A 402 -9.83 19.66 25.66
CA GLN A 402 -10.41 18.34 25.42
C GLN A 402 -11.94 18.38 25.25
N GLU A 403 -12.64 19.21 26.02
CA GLU A 403 -14.11 19.35 25.96
C GLU A 403 -14.56 19.96 24.62
N GLU A 404 -13.85 20.98 24.16
CA GLU A 404 -14.12 21.64 22.88
C GLU A 404 -13.78 20.73 21.72
N PHE A 405 -12.67 19.99 21.82
CA PHE A 405 -12.32 18.94 20.86
C PHE A 405 -13.45 17.92 20.75
N HIS A 406 -13.90 17.36 21.87
CA HIS A 406 -15.00 16.39 21.89
C HIS A 406 -16.27 16.95 21.25
N ARG A 407 -16.63 18.19 21.58
CA ARG A 407 -17.79 18.88 20.99
C ARG A 407 -17.65 19.05 19.47
N ALA A 408 -16.48 19.50 19.01
CA ALA A 408 -16.22 19.73 17.60
C ALA A 408 -16.24 18.41 16.80
N VAL A 409 -15.67 17.32 17.34
CA VAL A 409 -15.76 16.00 16.69
C VAL A 409 -17.21 15.53 16.57
N LYS A 410 -18.02 15.70 17.62
CA LYS A 410 -19.45 15.36 17.58
C LYS A 410 -20.21 16.14 16.50
N ILE A 411 -19.89 17.41 16.30
CA ILE A 411 -20.51 18.24 15.26
C ILE A 411 -20.11 17.77 13.86
N CYS A 412 -18.83 17.47 13.63
CA CYS A 412 -18.33 17.07 12.31
C CYS A 412 -18.75 15.65 11.89
N THR A 413 -18.78 14.71 12.83
CA THR A 413 -18.99 13.29 12.53
C THR A 413 -20.40 12.79 12.85
N GLY A 414 -21.13 13.51 13.71
CA GLY A 414 -22.37 13.01 14.31
C GLY A 414 -22.17 11.90 15.36
N ALA A 415 -20.92 11.49 15.61
CA ALA A 415 -20.56 10.44 16.56
C ALA A 415 -19.71 10.99 17.71
N GLU A 416 -19.78 10.35 18.86
CA GLU A 416 -18.96 10.70 20.03
C GLU A 416 -17.74 9.79 20.10
N LEU A 417 -16.58 10.38 20.38
CA LEU A 417 -15.36 9.63 20.66
C LEU A 417 -15.30 9.27 22.13
N SER A 418 -14.75 8.09 22.43
CA SER A 418 -14.47 7.68 23.81
C SER A 418 -13.56 8.71 24.50
N PRO A 419 -13.84 9.11 25.75
CA PRO A 419 -12.94 10.00 26.50
C PRO A 419 -11.51 9.46 26.59
N HIS A 420 -11.34 8.13 26.60
CA HIS A 420 -10.03 7.50 26.61
C HIS A 420 -9.23 7.78 25.33
N ILE A 421 -9.85 7.72 24.16
CA ILE A 421 -9.14 7.97 22.90
C ILE A 421 -8.77 9.45 22.76
N VAL A 422 -9.65 10.35 23.22
CA VAL A 422 -9.38 11.80 23.23
C VAL A 422 -8.20 12.11 24.15
N ASP A 423 -8.20 11.61 25.39
CA ASP A 423 -7.08 11.76 26.32
C ASP A 423 -5.76 11.22 25.74
N THR A 424 -5.80 10.05 25.09
CA THR A 424 -4.62 9.47 24.43
C THR A 424 -4.10 10.36 23.30
N VAL A 425 -4.99 10.90 22.46
CA VAL A 425 -4.62 11.81 21.36
C VAL A 425 -3.97 13.09 21.90
N PHE A 426 -4.53 13.69 22.96
CA PHE A 426 -3.92 14.86 23.60
C PHE A 426 -2.53 14.51 24.13
N LYS A 427 -2.38 13.38 24.84
CA LYS A 427 -1.06 12.96 25.36
C LYS A 427 -0.02 12.72 24.28
N ILE A 428 -0.42 12.33 23.07
CA ILE A 428 0.46 12.20 21.92
C ILE A 428 0.86 13.58 21.39
N PHE A 429 -0.13 14.42 21.04
CA PHE A 429 0.12 15.61 20.21
C PHE A 429 0.39 16.91 20.98
N ASP A 430 0.00 17.01 22.25
CA ASP A 430 0.28 18.15 23.13
C ASP A 430 1.79 18.24 23.40
N ASP A 431 2.45 19.19 22.72
CA ASP A 431 3.91 19.34 22.71
C ASP A 431 4.42 20.15 23.90
N ASP A 432 3.71 21.22 24.26
CA ASP A 432 4.07 22.13 25.34
C ASP A 432 3.54 21.69 26.72
N GLY A 433 2.66 20.69 26.75
CA GLY A 433 2.10 20.12 27.97
C GLY A 433 1.03 21.00 28.61
N ASP A 434 0.42 21.91 27.85
CA ASP A 434 -0.60 22.84 28.36
C ASP A 434 -1.99 22.19 28.52
N GLY A 435 -2.14 20.93 28.09
CA GLY A 435 -3.39 20.17 28.14
C GLY A 435 -4.37 20.54 27.01
N GLN A 436 -3.91 21.28 26.00
CA GLN A 436 -4.69 21.75 24.87
C GLN A 436 -4.07 21.26 23.55
N LEU A 437 -4.78 21.48 22.43
CA LEU A 437 -4.27 21.18 21.10
C LEU A 437 -4.33 22.39 20.18
N SER A 438 -3.18 22.74 19.63
CA SER A 438 -3.05 23.74 18.56
C SER A 438 -3.21 23.14 17.16
N TYR A 439 -3.43 24.01 16.17
CA TYR A 439 -3.53 23.59 14.77
C TYR A 439 -2.27 22.88 14.25
N LYS A 440 -1.09 23.35 14.67
CA LYS A 440 0.20 22.81 14.20
C LYS A 440 0.48 21.43 14.80
N GLU A 441 0.08 21.20 16.04
CA GLU A 441 0.29 19.93 16.75
C GLU A 441 -0.55 18.79 16.17
N PHE A 442 -1.82 19.05 15.85
CA PHE A 442 -2.73 17.98 15.44
C PHE A 442 -3.04 18.00 13.94
N ILE A 443 -3.58 19.11 13.42
CA ILE A 443 -4.13 19.14 12.04
C ILE A 443 -3.04 18.98 11.00
N ALA A 444 -1.89 19.65 11.17
CA ALA A 444 -0.81 19.56 10.21
C ALA A 444 -0.33 18.10 10.06
N ILE A 445 -0.17 17.39 11.17
CA ILE A 445 0.32 16.01 11.20
C ILE A 445 -0.73 15.03 10.66
N MET A 446 -2.00 15.17 11.09
CA MET A 446 -3.07 14.26 10.68
C MET A 446 -3.51 14.45 9.22
N ARG A 447 -3.27 15.63 8.64
CA ARG A 447 -3.56 15.87 7.23
C ARG A 447 -2.67 15.01 6.33
N ASP A 448 -1.42 14.78 6.69
CA ASP A 448 -0.53 13.90 5.94
C ASP A 448 -1.02 12.45 6.01
N ARG A 449 -1.40 12.00 7.21
CA ARG A 449 -1.94 10.66 7.46
C ARG A 449 -3.17 10.36 6.61
N LEU A 450 -4.12 11.32 6.49
CA LEU A 450 -5.36 11.11 5.73
C LEU A 450 -5.09 10.66 4.28
N HIS A 451 -3.96 11.03 3.71
CA HIS A 451 -3.61 10.66 2.34
C HIS A 451 -2.93 9.29 2.24
N ARG A 452 -2.71 8.56 3.35
CA ARG A 452 -2.13 7.20 3.40
C ARG A 452 -0.85 7.04 2.55
N GLY A 453 -0.03 8.08 2.46
CA GLY A 453 1.19 8.11 1.63
C GLY A 453 0.96 8.24 0.12
N PHE A 454 -0.27 8.43 -0.35
CA PHE A 454 -0.62 8.59 -1.77
C PHE A 454 -0.52 10.03 -2.29
N LYS A 455 -0.35 11.03 -1.40
CA LYS A 455 -0.01 12.40 -1.82
C LYS A 455 1.49 12.49 -2.07
N GLN A 456 1.86 12.57 -3.34
CA GLN A 456 3.18 13.03 -3.74
C GLN A 456 3.28 14.51 -3.38
N GLN A 457 3.91 14.83 -2.26
CA GLN A 457 4.64 16.09 -2.24
C GLN A 457 5.74 15.87 -3.27
N GLN A 458 5.66 16.52 -4.43
CA GLN A 458 6.86 16.69 -5.24
C GLN A 458 7.86 17.28 -4.25
N SER A 459 8.90 16.53 -3.87
CA SER A 459 9.92 17.14 -3.04
C SER A 459 10.41 18.31 -3.88
N ARG A 460 10.20 19.53 -3.39
CA ARG A 460 10.80 20.73 -3.96
C ARG A 460 12.29 20.72 -3.57
N GLU A 461 12.94 19.59 -3.77
CA GLU A 461 14.33 19.36 -3.42
C GLU A 461 15.14 19.18 -4.70
N GLY A 462 16.36 19.69 -4.67
CA GLY A 462 17.22 19.72 -5.85
C GLY A 462 16.79 20.74 -6.90
N TRP A 463 17.19 20.49 -8.14
CA TRP A 463 17.17 21.47 -9.22
C TRP A 463 15.76 21.91 -9.65
N GLU A 464 14.76 21.03 -9.58
CA GLU A 464 13.38 21.38 -9.92
C GLU A 464 12.70 22.24 -8.84
N GLY A 465 12.99 21.97 -7.57
CA GLY A 465 12.57 22.83 -6.45
C GLY A 465 13.19 24.22 -6.52
N PHE A 466 14.48 24.30 -6.85
CA PHE A 466 15.18 25.57 -7.08
C PHE A 466 14.58 26.34 -8.26
N LYS A 467 14.34 25.69 -9.41
CA LYS A 467 13.70 26.33 -10.57
C LYS A 467 12.30 26.87 -10.25
N ALA A 468 11.48 26.11 -9.52
CA ALA A 468 10.15 26.56 -9.11
C ALA A 468 10.23 27.77 -8.18
N CYS A 469 11.15 27.77 -7.21
CA CYS A 469 11.37 28.89 -6.30
C CYS A 469 11.86 30.16 -7.04
N VAL A 470 12.81 30.01 -7.97
CA VAL A 470 13.30 31.12 -8.81
C VAL A 470 12.19 31.67 -9.70
N LYS A 471 11.35 30.79 -10.28
CA LYS A 471 10.21 31.20 -11.12
C LYS A 471 9.16 31.97 -10.32
N ASP A 472 8.85 31.52 -9.10
CA ASP A 472 7.92 32.21 -8.21
C ASP A 472 8.48 33.58 -7.78
N ALA A 473 9.79 33.66 -7.45
CA ALA A 473 10.46 34.91 -7.11
C ALA A 473 10.51 35.91 -8.29
N MET A 474 10.70 35.42 -9.52
CA MET A 474 10.68 36.27 -10.72
C MET A 474 9.29 36.80 -11.07
N ASN A 475 8.22 36.10 -10.67
CA ASN A 475 6.85 36.55 -10.91
C ASN A 475 6.36 37.56 -9.85
N THR A 476 7.02 37.67 -8.69
CA THR A 476 6.69 38.64 -7.64
C THR A 476 7.30 40.04 -7.86
N ASP A 477 8.18 40.20 -8.85
CA ASP A 477 8.86 41.48 -9.16
C ASP A 477 8.18 42.29 -10.28
N GLN A 478 6.87 42.14 -10.50
CA GLN A 478 6.13 43.16 -11.25
C GLN A 478 5.66 44.26 -10.30
N PRO A 479 6.17 45.51 -10.42
CA PRO A 479 5.70 46.62 -9.60
C PRO A 479 4.22 46.88 -9.90
N GLN A 480 3.39 46.80 -8.86
CA GLN A 480 2.01 47.28 -8.89
C GLN A 480 2.02 48.75 -9.35
N GLN A 481 1.38 49.03 -10.48
CA GLN A 481 1.11 50.40 -10.91
C GLN A 481 0.25 51.09 -9.84
N PRO A 482 0.58 52.33 -9.43
CA PRO A 482 -0.25 53.08 -8.50
C PRO A 482 -1.57 53.46 -9.19
N SER A 483 -2.68 53.10 -8.56
CA SER A 483 -4.02 53.56 -8.90
C SER A 483 -4.07 55.09 -8.79
N LEU A 484 -4.22 55.77 -9.93
CA LEU A 484 -4.53 57.20 -9.98
C LEU A 484 -6.05 57.38 -9.84
N THR A 485 -6.43 58.06 -8.74
CA THR A 485 -7.67 58.82 -8.45
C THR A 485 -9.02 58.19 -8.75
#